data_AF-A0AAU9PA41-F1
#
_entry.id   AF-A0AAU9PA41-F1
#
_cell.length_a   1.000
_cell.length_b   1.000
_cell.length_c   1.000
_cell.angle_alpha   90.00
_cell.angle_beta   90.00
_cell.angle_gamma   90.00
#
_symmetry.space_group_name_H-M   'P 1'
#
loop_
_entity.id
_entity.type
_entity.pdbx_description
1 polymer ?
#
loop_
_entity_poly.entity_id
_entity_poly.type
_entity_poly.pdbx_seq_one_letter_code
_entity_poly.pdbx_strand_id
1 'polypeptide(L)'
;MNRRRPLLTVFIFIHILVFSQTLNSFPFPFPFPKKVHKIEGPIKTLVVLVMENRSFDHVLGWIKKSRPDIDGVTGEEHNHVNAADPASSKVYVSDEAVFVDSDPGHSIQAIREQIFGSNLTHANPAPMNGFVQQANTMGVDGLDRTVMSGFKPELLPTYTELVNEFAVFDRWFASVPASTQPNRFYVHSATSHGASSNVRKDLINGFPQKTIFDSLDENDLTFGIYFQNIPTTMFFQSLRKLKFITKFHEYDLMFKYHAKKGKLPNYVVVEQRYFDVNLFPANDDHPSHDVAVGQAFVKEVYEILRASPQWDEMALLITYDEHGGFYDHVPTPVDHVPNPDGIIGPEPYYFQFDRLGVRVPTLLISPWIDKSTVIHEPSGPTPYSQFEHSSIPATVKKLFNLDSDFLTKRDEWAGTFESYFNLRDTPRDDCPETLPEIQVSLRPRGPNEEQSLTEFQIELIQLASQLNGDHTLNTYPEIGKYMTVGEAHQYAHDAITRFLEAGKAALRAGANESAFVTM
;
A
#
# COMPACT_ATOMS: atom_id res chain seq x y z
N MET A 1 -11.95 79.68 68.61
CA MET A 1 -10.50 79.49 68.78
C MET A 1 -10.18 78.01 68.83
N ASN A 2 -9.28 77.57 67.94
CA ASN A 2 -8.37 76.42 68.05
C ASN A 2 -8.83 75.00 68.44
N ARG A 3 -8.58 74.11 67.44
CA ARG A 3 -7.81 72.85 67.50
C ARG A 3 -8.41 71.57 68.14
N ARG A 4 -8.71 70.64 67.21
CA ARG A 4 -8.19 69.25 67.06
C ARG A 4 -8.26 68.25 68.24
N ARG A 5 -9.11 67.22 68.05
CA ARG A 5 -8.94 65.72 68.15
C ARG A 5 -8.45 65.12 69.50
N PRO A 6 -8.79 63.85 69.89
CA PRO A 6 -8.83 62.64 69.03
C PRO A 6 -9.89 61.54 69.39
N LEU A 7 -9.74 60.40 68.69
CA LEU A 7 -10.58 59.18 68.57
C LEU A 7 -10.68 58.27 69.82
N LEU A 8 -11.74 57.45 69.88
CA LEU A 8 -11.73 56.00 70.24
C LEU A 8 -13.11 55.38 69.88
N THR A 9 -13.22 54.53 68.85
CA THR A 9 -13.23 53.04 68.87
C THR A 9 -14.55 52.40 69.28
N VAL A 10 -15.25 51.76 68.33
CA VAL A 10 -16.04 50.53 68.54
C VAL A 10 -15.99 49.67 67.26
N PHE A 11 -15.64 48.39 67.44
CA PHE A 11 -15.57 47.30 66.46
C PHE A 11 -16.97 46.88 65.96
N ILE A 12 -17.07 46.30 64.76
CA ILE A 12 -17.84 45.07 64.48
C ILE A 12 -17.36 44.45 63.14
N PHE A 13 -17.12 43.14 63.18
CA PHE A 13 -16.81 42.21 62.09
C PHE A 13 -17.97 42.06 61.10
N ILE A 14 -17.68 41.76 59.82
CA ILE A 14 -18.32 40.70 59.01
C ILE A 14 -17.59 40.59 57.65
N HIS A 15 -17.28 39.35 57.27
CA HIS A 15 -16.69 38.93 56.00
C HIS A 15 -17.55 39.31 54.78
N ILE A 16 -16.92 39.68 53.66
CA ILE A 16 -17.27 39.26 52.28
C ILE A 16 -15.99 39.41 51.43
N LEU A 17 -15.60 38.31 50.78
CA LEU A 17 -14.60 38.27 49.71
C LEU A 17 -15.10 39.08 48.50
N VAL A 18 -14.42 40.17 48.17
CA VAL A 18 -14.43 40.77 46.83
C VAL A 18 -12.99 40.95 46.39
N PHE A 19 -12.49 40.00 45.59
CA PHE A 19 -11.23 40.19 44.87
C PHE A 19 -11.51 41.07 43.65
N SER A 20 -11.12 42.34 43.77
CA SER A 20 -10.41 43.15 42.77
C SER A 20 -10.64 42.80 41.28
N GLN A 21 -11.54 43.54 40.64
CA GLN A 21 -11.37 43.90 39.23
C GLN A 21 -10.20 44.90 39.12
N THR A 22 -9.22 44.62 38.25
CA THR A 22 -8.85 45.48 37.11
C THR A 22 -7.65 44.93 36.35
N LEU A 23 -7.75 45.05 35.02
CA LEU A 23 -6.68 45.07 34.00
C LEU A 23 -6.06 43.73 33.57
N ASN A 24 -6.66 43.13 32.53
CA ASN A 24 -5.94 42.69 31.32
C ASN A 24 -6.95 42.33 30.22
N SER A 25 -7.50 43.35 29.56
CA SER A 25 -8.18 43.21 28.27
C SER A 25 -7.11 43.15 27.18
N PHE A 26 -6.46 41.99 27.02
CA PHE A 26 -5.78 41.67 25.78
C PHE A 26 -6.84 41.21 24.78
N PRO A 27 -6.96 41.82 23.59
CA PRO A 27 -7.78 41.23 22.54
C PRO A 27 -7.16 39.87 22.20
N PHE A 28 -7.93 38.80 22.39
CA PHE A 28 -7.63 37.51 21.79
C PHE A 28 -7.28 37.76 20.31
N PRO A 29 -6.15 37.25 19.79
CA PRO A 29 -5.92 37.33 18.36
C PRO A 29 -7.07 36.57 17.69
N PHE A 30 -7.87 37.29 16.91
CA PHE A 30 -8.76 36.66 15.94
C PHE A 30 -7.90 35.64 15.18
N PRO A 31 -8.32 34.36 15.06
CA PRO A 31 -7.57 33.42 14.25
C PRO A 31 -7.49 34.03 12.85
N PHE A 32 -6.26 34.35 12.41
CA PHE A 32 -6.02 34.68 11.02
C PHE A 32 -6.69 33.59 10.19
N PRO A 33 -7.44 33.92 9.12
CA PRO A 33 -8.05 32.91 8.28
C PRO A 33 -6.95 31.96 7.83
N LYS A 34 -7.00 30.70 8.29
CA LYS A 34 -6.11 29.64 7.79
C LYS A 34 -6.27 29.65 6.28
N LYS A 35 -5.17 29.85 5.57
CA LYS A 35 -5.14 29.83 4.11
C LYS A 35 -5.59 28.42 3.70
N VAL A 36 -6.73 28.31 3.02
CA VAL A 36 -7.24 27.00 2.57
C VAL A 36 -6.26 26.44 1.56
N HIS A 37 -5.74 25.24 1.82
CA HIS A 37 -4.85 24.54 0.90
C HIS A 37 -5.59 24.28 -0.42
N LYS A 38 -5.05 24.77 -1.54
CA LYS A 38 -5.70 24.68 -2.83
C LYS A 38 -5.10 23.52 -3.63
N ILE A 39 -5.90 22.50 -3.87
CA ILE A 39 -5.58 21.43 -4.80
C ILE A 39 -5.86 21.91 -6.22
N GLU A 40 -4.88 21.83 -7.11
CA GLU A 40 -5.01 22.16 -8.53
C GLU A 40 -5.51 20.96 -9.34
N GLY A 41 -5.96 21.17 -10.57
CA GLY A 41 -6.49 20.09 -11.42
C GLY A 41 -7.86 19.54 -10.97
N PRO A 42 -8.35 18.48 -11.62
CA PRO A 42 -9.68 17.95 -11.36
C PRO A 42 -9.76 16.98 -10.18
N ILE A 43 -8.68 16.27 -9.87
CA ILE A 43 -8.69 15.22 -8.85
C ILE A 43 -8.51 15.81 -7.45
N LYS A 44 -9.42 15.47 -6.54
CA LYS A 44 -9.42 15.86 -5.12
C LYS A 44 -9.28 14.68 -4.18
N THR A 45 -9.59 13.47 -4.67
CA THR A 45 -9.48 12.21 -3.93
C THR A 45 -8.69 11.19 -4.76
N LEU A 46 -7.55 10.73 -4.23
CA LEU A 46 -6.81 9.60 -4.75
C LEU A 46 -7.03 8.38 -3.84
N VAL A 47 -7.56 7.31 -4.42
CA VAL A 47 -7.74 6.01 -3.77
C VAL A 47 -6.61 5.08 -4.21
N VAL A 48 -5.94 4.45 -3.25
CA VAL A 48 -4.84 3.52 -3.49
C VAL A 48 -5.23 2.15 -2.94
N LEU A 49 -5.13 1.14 -3.81
CA LEU A 49 -5.35 -0.27 -3.50
C LEU A 49 -4.12 -1.07 -3.94
N VAL A 50 -3.47 -1.77 -2.99
CA VAL A 50 -2.24 -2.53 -3.23
C VAL A 50 -2.48 -4.01 -2.99
N MET A 51 -2.70 -4.78 -4.06
CA MET A 51 -2.90 -6.24 -4.07
C MET A 51 -1.59 -7.00 -3.79
N GLU A 52 -1.69 -8.32 -3.63
CA GLU A 52 -0.64 -9.30 -3.33
C GLU A 52 -0.51 -10.38 -4.42
N ASN A 53 0.52 -11.20 -4.32
CA ASN A 53 1.76 -10.96 -5.05
C ASN A 53 1.73 -11.57 -6.46
N ARG A 54 1.75 -10.73 -7.50
CA ARG A 54 1.63 -11.17 -8.90
C ARG A 54 2.45 -10.29 -9.84
N SER A 55 3.16 -10.91 -10.78
CA SER A 55 3.85 -10.20 -11.86
C SER A 55 2.87 -9.63 -12.88
N PHE A 56 3.31 -8.63 -13.66
CA PHE A 56 2.51 -8.08 -14.74
C PHE A 56 2.15 -9.17 -15.76
N ASP A 57 3.13 -9.96 -16.22
CA ASP A 57 2.87 -11.00 -17.21
C ASP A 57 1.96 -12.13 -16.73
N HIS A 58 1.95 -12.39 -15.41
CA HIS A 58 1.08 -13.39 -14.83
C HIS A 58 -0.39 -12.96 -14.86
N VAL A 59 -0.71 -11.68 -14.66
CA VAL A 59 -2.10 -11.18 -14.58
C VAL A 59 -2.57 -10.56 -15.89
N LEU A 60 -1.74 -9.71 -16.51
CA LEU A 60 -2.13 -8.87 -17.64
C LEU A 60 -1.35 -9.17 -18.92
N GLY A 61 -0.26 -9.95 -18.86
CA GLY A 61 0.62 -10.19 -20.02
C GLY A 61 -0.10 -10.73 -21.25
N TRP A 62 -1.04 -11.66 -21.05
CA TRP A 62 -1.78 -12.29 -22.15
C TRP A 62 -2.85 -11.40 -22.79
N ILE A 63 -3.17 -10.25 -22.20
CA ILE A 63 -4.04 -9.24 -22.83
C ILE A 63 -3.41 -8.71 -24.12
N LYS A 64 -2.08 -8.80 -24.28
CA LYS A 64 -1.37 -8.44 -25.51
C LYS A 64 -2.00 -9.04 -26.78
N LYS A 65 -2.57 -10.24 -26.68
CA LYS A 65 -3.24 -10.91 -27.80
C LYS A 65 -4.37 -10.09 -28.42
N SER A 66 -5.12 -9.33 -27.61
CA SER A 66 -6.17 -8.40 -28.06
C SER A 66 -5.71 -6.94 -28.08
N ARG A 67 -4.66 -6.61 -27.31
CA ARG A 67 -4.09 -5.27 -27.14
C ARG A 67 -2.58 -5.27 -27.45
N PRO A 68 -2.18 -5.31 -28.74
CA PRO A 68 -0.77 -5.45 -29.11
C PRO A 68 0.10 -4.24 -28.73
N ASP A 69 -0.52 -3.13 -28.35
CA ASP A 69 0.08 -1.93 -27.79
C ASP A 69 0.63 -2.12 -26.36
N ILE A 70 0.18 -3.15 -25.64
CA ILE A 70 0.69 -3.48 -24.30
C ILE A 70 1.97 -4.33 -24.41
N ASP A 71 2.99 -4.00 -23.62
CA ASP A 71 4.22 -4.78 -23.47
C ASP A 71 4.01 -6.08 -22.66
N GLY A 72 3.20 -7.02 -23.15
CA GLY A 72 2.98 -8.34 -22.56
C GLY A 72 3.74 -9.49 -23.24
N VAL A 73 3.35 -10.72 -22.94
CA VAL A 73 3.96 -11.96 -23.48
C VAL A 73 3.30 -12.48 -24.76
N THR A 74 4.05 -13.29 -25.49
CA THR A 74 3.65 -13.88 -26.78
C THR A 74 3.53 -15.42 -26.75
N GLY A 75 4.16 -16.07 -25.77
CA GLY A 75 4.30 -17.54 -25.72
C GLY A 75 5.66 -18.03 -26.21
N GLU A 76 6.51 -17.15 -26.72
CA GLU A 76 7.88 -17.48 -27.17
C GLU A 76 8.93 -17.28 -26.06
N GLU A 77 8.56 -16.50 -25.04
CA GLU A 77 9.38 -16.24 -23.85
C GLU A 77 9.60 -17.53 -23.07
N HIS A 78 10.81 -17.72 -22.55
CA HIS A 78 11.18 -18.94 -21.85
C HIS A 78 12.33 -18.70 -20.87
N ASN A 79 12.47 -19.62 -19.93
CA ASN A 79 13.64 -19.77 -19.08
C ASN A 79 14.22 -21.17 -19.29
N HIS A 80 15.54 -21.30 -19.19
CA HIS A 80 16.20 -22.59 -19.18
C HIS A 80 16.10 -23.21 -17.78
N VAL A 81 16.04 -24.55 -17.69
CA VAL A 81 16.05 -25.26 -16.40
C VAL A 81 17.34 -24.95 -15.61
N ASN A 82 18.46 -24.79 -16.31
CA ASN A 82 19.70 -24.24 -15.80
C ASN A 82 20.03 -22.96 -16.57
N ALA A 83 19.98 -21.81 -15.91
CA ALA A 83 20.19 -20.51 -16.55
C ALA A 83 21.61 -20.33 -17.10
N ALA A 84 22.60 -21.08 -16.59
CA ALA A 84 23.99 -21.05 -17.04
C ALA A 84 24.28 -22.02 -18.21
N ASP A 85 23.35 -22.90 -18.57
CA ASP A 85 23.51 -23.90 -19.63
C ASP A 85 22.50 -23.67 -20.77
N PRO A 86 22.90 -23.04 -21.89
CA PRO A 86 22.03 -22.82 -23.04
C PRO A 86 21.53 -24.11 -23.72
N ALA A 87 22.16 -25.26 -23.45
CA ALA A 87 21.69 -26.56 -23.95
C ALA A 87 20.63 -27.20 -23.04
N SER A 88 20.39 -26.64 -21.86
CA SER A 88 19.39 -27.10 -20.92
C SER A 88 17.97 -26.96 -21.51
N SER A 89 17.07 -27.84 -21.08
CA SER A 89 15.65 -27.79 -21.47
C SER A 89 15.04 -26.42 -21.18
N LYS A 90 14.07 -26.02 -22.00
CA LYS A 90 13.35 -24.76 -21.87
C LYS A 90 11.97 -25.00 -21.27
N VAL A 91 11.54 -24.09 -20.40
CA VAL A 91 10.14 -23.95 -19.99
C VAL A 91 9.65 -22.64 -20.57
N TYR A 92 8.66 -22.71 -21.44
CA TYR A 92 8.05 -21.57 -22.09
C TYR A 92 6.93 -21.00 -21.22
N VAL A 93 6.66 -19.70 -21.39
CA VAL A 93 5.47 -19.11 -20.78
C VAL A 93 4.19 -19.72 -21.37
N SER A 94 3.14 -19.84 -20.55
CA SER A 94 1.85 -20.38 -20.98
C SER A 94 0.68 -19.56 -20.42
N ASP A 95 -0.49 -19.67 -21.05
CA ASP A 95 -1.74 -19.03 -20.62
C ASP A 95 -2.61 -19.98 -19.76
N GLU A 96 -1.95 -20.90 -19.05
CA GLU A 96 -2.58 -22.01 -18.33
C GLU A 96 -2.77 -21.73 -16.83
N ALA A 97 -2.52 -20.52 -16.35
CA ALA A 97 -2.70 -20.21 -14.94
C ALA A 97 -4.17 -20.31 -14.53
N VAL A 98 -4.38 -20.90 -13.36
CA VAL A 98 -5.67 -21.05 -12.67
C VAL A 98 -5.44 -20.77 -11.18
N PHE A 99 -6.06 -21.52 -10.27
CA PHE A 99 -5.69 -21.48 -8.87
C PHE A 99 -4.26 -22.00 -8.63
N VAL A 100 -3.46 -21.18 -7.95
CA VAL A 100 -2.08 -21.49 -7.58
C VAL A 100 -2.02 -21.79 -6.09
N ASP A 101 -1.82 -23.07 -5.74
CA ASP A 101 -1.80 -23.53 -4.34
C ASP A 101 -0.44 -23.35 -3.65
N SER A 102 0.64 -23.30 -4.44
CA SER A 102 2.00 -23.14 -3.93
C SER A 102 2.38 -21.66 -3.85
N ASP A 103 3.13 -21.29 -2.84
CA ASP A 103 3.71 -19.95 -2.67
C ASP A 103 5.14 -19.93 -3.25
N PRO A 104 5.36 -19.35 -4.44
CA PRO A 104 6.69 -19.33 -5.05
C PRO A 104 7.66 -18.43 -4.26
N GLY A 105 8.95 -18.69 -4.40
CA GLY A 105 9.95 -17.96 -3.62
C GLY A 105 9.98 -16.47 -3.97
N HIS A 106 9.75 -15.60 -3.00
CA HIS A 106 9.74 -14.14 -3.20
C HIS A 106 10.57 -13.41 -2.13
N SER A 107 11.55 -14.11 -1.52
CA SER A 107 12.58 -13.48 -0.70
C SER A 107 13.61 -12.75 -1.57
N ILE A 108 14.35 -11.78 -1.00
CA ILE A 108 15.44 -11.08 -1.72
C ILE A 108 16.44 -12.03 -2.39
N GLN A 109 16.70 -13.20 -1.80
CA GLN A 109 17.57 -14.21 -2.39
C GLN A 109 16.94 -14.88 -3.61
N ALA A 110 15.68 -15.30 -3.48
CA ALA A 110 14.92 -15.93 -4.55
C ALA A 110 14.78 -14.96 -5.73
N ILE A 111 14.38 -13.71 -5.45
CA ILE A 111 14.19 -12.67 -6.46
C ILE A 111 15.50 -12.33 -7.17
N ARG A 112 16.61 -12.24 -6.44
CA ARG A 112 17.94 -12.10 -7.05
C ARG A 112 18.22 -13.24 -8.04
N GLU A 113 17.97 -14.48 -7.65
CA GLU A 113 18.19 -15.62 -8.52
C GLU A 113 17.27 -15.59 -9.74
N GLN A 114 15.99 -15.26 -9.57
CA GLN A 114 15.01 -15.11 -10.64
C GLN A 114 15.44 -14.08 -11.68
N ILE A 115 15.87 -12.90 -11.23
CA ILE A 115 16.30 -11.79 -12.10
C ILE A 115 17.59 -12.12 -12.86
N PHE A 116 18.58 -12.74 -12.20
CA PHE A 116 19.94 -12.83 -12.75
C PHE A 116 20.37 -14.24 -13.21
N GLY A 117 19.70 -15.29 -12.76
CA GLY A 117 20.03 -16.70 -13.02
C GLY A 117 21.43 -17.13 -12.58
N SER A 118 22.17 -16.26 -11.89
CA SER A 118 23.59 -16.44 -11.59
C SER A 118 24.02 -15.60 -10.39
N ASN A 119 25.30 -15.72 -10.01
CA ASN A 119 25.85 -14.90 -8.96
C ASN A 119 26.18 -13.44 -9.36
N LEU A 120 26.12 -13.13 -10.66
CA LEU A 120 26.41 -11.80 -11.20
C LEU A 120 25.14 -10.95 -11.18
N THR A 121 25.07 -9.97 -10.27
CA THR A 121 23.87 -9.16 -10.04
C THR A 121 23.95 -7.75 -10.62
N HIS A 122 24.71 -7.56 -11.70
CA HIS A 122 24.95 -6.24 -12.30
C HIS A 122 24.70 -6.21 -13.82
N ALA A 123 24.17 -7.29 -14.39
CA ALA A 123 23.84 -7.33 -15.81
C ALA A 123 22.78 -6.27 -16.13
N ASN A 124 23.04 -5.45 -17.16
CA ASN A 124 22.13 -4.43 -17.67
C ASN A 124 22.06 -4.54 -19.21
N PRO A 125 20.91 -4.91 -19.81
CA PRO A 125 19.65 -5.25 -19.14
C PRO A 125 19.77 -6.49 -18.24
N ALA A 126 18.94 -6.55 -17.19
CA ALA A 126 18.82 -7.75 -16.36
C ALA A 126 18.23 -8.92 -17.18
N PRO A 127 18.74 -10.15 -17.05
CA PRO A 127 18.42 -11.24 -17.98
C PRO A 127 17.07 -11.91 -17.76
N MET A 128 16.47 -11.79 -16.57
CA MET A 128 15.16 -12.36 -16.21
C MET A 128 15.05 -13.87 -16.51
N ASN A 129 16.12 -14.62 -16.24
CA ASN A 129 16.29 -15.99 -16.76
C ASN A 129 16.40 -17.10 -15.69
N GLY A 130 16.24 -16.75 -14.41
CA GLY A 130 16.42 -17.69 -13.30
C GLY A 130 15.14 -18.19 -12.64
N PHE A 131 13.95 -17.86 -13.15
CA PHE A 131 12.68 -18.18 -12.50
C PHE A 131 12.45 -19.69 -12.40
N VAL A 132 12.66 -20.40 -13.51
CA VAL A 132 12.56 -21.88 -13.56
C VAL A 132 13.61 -22.53 -12.67
N GLN A 133 14.85 -22.01 -12.69
CA GLN A 133 15.93 -22.54 -11.87
C GLN A 133 15.58 -22.41 -10.38
N GLN A 134 15.18 -21.21 -9.95
CA GLN A 134 14.83 -20.93 -8.57
C GLN A 134 13.61 -21.76 -8.12
N ALA A 135 12.56 -21.85 -8.93
CA ALA A 135 11.40 -22.69 -8.65
C ALA A 135 11.78 -24.17 -8.43
N ASN A 136 12.66 -24.71 -9.27
CA ASN A 136 13.13 -26.09 -9.13
C ASN A 136 13.92 -26.32 -7.82
N THR A 137 14.64 -25.33 -7.30
CA THR A 137 15.37 -25.47 -6.02
C THR A 137 14.46 -25.62 -4.81
N MET A 138 13.19 -25.20 -4.93
CA MET A 138 12.20 -25.32 -3.86
C MET A 138 11.68 -26.76 -3.69
N GLY A 139 11.90 -27.64 -4.68
CA GLY A 139 11.50 -29.04 -4.60
C GLY A 139 9.98 -29.28 -4.63
N VAL A 140 9.22 -28.32 -5.15
CA VAL A 140 7.77 -28.44 -5.34
C VAL A 140 7.46 -28.87 -6.77
N ASP A 141 6.81 -30.01 -6.92
CA ASP A 141 6.50 -30.59 -8.23
C ASP A 141 5.65 -29.64 -9.10
N GLY A 142 6.13 -29.36 -10.31
CA GLY A 142 5.43 -28.53 -11.29
C GLY A 142 5.48 -27.02 -11.03
N LEU A 143 6.16 -26.56 -9.97
CA LEU A 143 6.28 -25.15 -9.65
C LEU A 143 6.99 -24.36 -10.76
N ASP A 144 7.93 -24.98 -11.47
CA ASP A 144 8.63 -24.41 -12.62
C ASP A 144 7.68 -23.99 -13.75
N ARG A 145 6.64 -24.77 -14.02
CA ARG A 145 5.58 -24.42 -14.99
C ARG A 145 4.62 -23.40 -14.41
N THR A 146 4.27 -23.54 -13.13
CA THR A 146 3.38 -22.60 -12.44
C THR A 146 3.92 -21.18 -12.45
N VAL A 147 5.20 -20.96 -12.12
CA VAL A 147 5.81 -19.62 -12.14
C VAL A 147 5.91 -19.03 -13.54
N MET A 148 5.98 -19.87 -14.58
CA MET A 148 6.01 -19.46 -15.99
C MET A 148 4.60 -19.31 -16.61
N SER A 149 3.54 -19.66 -15.88
CA SER A 149 2.17 -19.54 -16.38
C SER A 149 1.60 -18.13 -16.11
N GLY A 150 0.65 -17.69 -16.93
CA GLY A 150 -0.15 -16.49 -16.71
C GLY A 150 -1.63 -16.75 -17.02
N PHE A 151 -2.49 -15.86 -16.57
CA PHE A 151 -3.94 -16.01 -16.73
C PHE A 151 -4.40 -15.59 -18.12
N LYS A 152 -5.36 -16.34 -18.64
CA LYS A 152 -6.17 -15.90 -19.77
C LYS A 152 -7.01 -14.67 -19.41
N PRO A 153 -7.12 -13.66 -20.29
CA PRO A 153 -7.97 -12.49 -20.04
C PRO A 153 -9.42 -12.87 -19.69
N GLU A 154 -9.94 -13.97 -20.25
CA GLU A 154 -11.31 -14.42 -19.98
C GLU A 154 -11.52 -14.97 -18.56
N LEU A 155 -10.45 -15.36 -17.86
CA LEU A 155 -10.50 -15.75 -16.45
C LEU A 155 -10.42 -14.54 -15.52
N LEU A 156 -9.98 -13.39 -16.05
CA LEU A 156 -9.82 -12.15 -15.33
C LEU A 156 -10.72 -11.03 -15.91
N PRO A 157 -12.05 -11.23 -15.98
CA PRO A 157 -12.94 -10.30 -16.68
C PRO A 157 -12.98 -8.90 -16.04
N THR A 158 -12.82 -8.79 -14.71
CA THR A 158 -12.78 -7.48 -14.03
C THR A 158 -11.54 -6.70 -14.45
N TYR A 159 -10.36 -7.31 -14.36
CA TYR A 159 -9.10 -6.66 -14.73
C TYR A 159 -9.05 -6.34 -16.24
N THR A 160 -9.53 -7.27 -17.07
CA THR A 160 -9.58 -7.09 -18.53
C THR A 160 -10.47 -5.90 -18.91
N GLU A 161 -11.64 -5.75 -18.28
CA GLU A 161 -12.51 -4.59 -18.52
C GLU A 161 -11.82 -3.28 -18.12
N LEU A 162 -11.20 -3.24 -16.94
CA LEU A 162 -10.50 -2.04 -16.46
C LEU A 162 -9.36 -1.61 -17.40
N VAL A 163 -8.59 -2.56 -17.95
CA VAL A 163 -7.54 -2.29 -18.95
C VAL A 163 -8.10 -1.72 -20.25
N ASN A 164 -9.30 -2.15 -20.66
CA ASN A 164 -9.93 -1.66 -21.88
C ASN A 164 -10.62 -0.30 -21.67
N GLU A 165 -11.14 -0.05 -20.48
CA GLU A 165 -11.91 1.16 -20.17
C GLU A 165 -11.06 2.30 -19.62
N PHE A 166 -9.87 2.05 -19.08
CA PHE A 166 -9.02 3.08 -18.45
C PHE A 166 -7.56 2.95 -18.88
N ALA A 167 -6.62 3.27 -17.99
CA ALA A 167 -5.19 3.19 -18.25
C ALA A 167 -4.55 1.98 -17.54
N VAL A 168 -3.64 1.31 -18.25
CA VAL A 168 -2.72 0.32 -17.69
C VAL A 168 -1.29 0.85 -17.80
N PHE A 169 -0.50 0.70 -16.74
CA PHE A 169 0.94 0.87 -16.83
C PHE A 169 1.57 -0.46 -17.22
N ASP A 170 2.29 -0.51 -18.34
CA ASP A 170 3.02 -1.72 -18.74
C ASP A 170 4.50 -1.67 -18.34
N ARG A 171 4.91 -0.66 -17.55
CA ARG A 171 6.27 -0.53 -16.99
C ARG A 171 6.27 0.00 -15.54
N TRP A 172 5.48 -0.62 -14.66
CA TRP A 172 5.48 -0.32 -13.21
C TRP A 172 6.29 -1.33 -12.40
N PHE A 173 7.35 -0.81 -11.78
CA PHE A 173 8.33 -1.38 -10.85
C PHE A 173 7.80 -1.77 -9.47
N ALA A 174 8.00 -2.99 -8.97
CA ALA A 174 8.21 -3.13 -7.53
C ALA A 174 9.43 -2.27 -7.12
N SER A 175 9.33 -1.50 -6.02
CA SER A 175 10.38 -0.54 -5.64
C SER A 175 11.70 -1.20 -5.27
N VAL A 176 11.66 -2.44 -4.78
CA VAL A 176 12.84 -3.23 -4.43
C VAL A 176 12.64 -4.71 -4.77
N PRO A 177 13.70 -5.46 -5.09
CA PRO A 177 13.65 -6.91 -5.29
C PRO A 177 13.59 -7.65 -3.95
N ALA A 178 12.53 -7.43 -3.17
CA ALA A 178 12.32 -7.99 -1.84
C ALA A 178 10.84 -8.31 -1.61
N SER A 179 10.54 -9.01 -0.51
CA SER A 179 9.19 -9.45 -0.13
C SER A 179 8.18 -8.28 0.02
N THR A 180 6.91 -8.63 0.25
CA THR A 180 5.77 -7.72 0.45
C THR A 180 6.09 -6.44 1.23
N GLN A 181 6.53 -6.57 2.49
CA GLN A 181 6.49 -5.45 3.43
C GLN A 181 7.47 -4.32 3.11
N PRO A 182 8.73 -4.60 2.72
CA PRO A 182 9.60 -3.59 2.13
C PRO A 182 8.92 -2.80 1.01
N ASN A 183 8.29 -3.46 0.05
CA ASN A 183 7.61 -2.80 -1.07
C ASN A 183 6.40 -1.96 -0.63
N ARG A 184 5.57 -2.48 0.29
CA ARG A 184 4.46 -1.71 0.90
C ARG A 184 4.93 -0.46 1.65
N PHE A 185 6.17 -0.45 2.18
CA PHE A 185 6.71 0.78 2.78
C PHE A 185 7.00 1.88 1.75
N TYR A 186 7.48 1.54 0.56
CA TYR A 186 7.73 2.52 -0.50
C TYR A 186 6.44 3.22 -0.96
N VAL A 187 5.30 2.51 -0.97
CA VAL A 187 3.97 3.05 -1.34
C VAL A 187 3.61 4.32 -0.54
N HIS A 188 3.97 4.37 0.75
CA HIS A 188 3.54 5.46 1.63
C HIS A 188 4.68 6.26 2.25
N SER A 189 5.93 5.83 2.07
CA SER A 189 7.10 6.52 2.66
C SER A 189 8.30 6.65 1.73
N ALA A 190 8.23 6.13 0.51
CA ALA A 190 9.32 6.16 -0.48
C ALA A 190 10.66 5.57 0.03
N THR A 191 10.63 4.76 1.09
CA THR A 191 11.76 3.99 1.62
C THR A 191 11.23 2.85 2.49
N SER A 192 12.00 1.76 2.60
CA SER A 192 11.79 0.72 3.60
C SER A 192 12.62 0.94 4.87
N HIS A 193 13.29 2.09 5.00
CA HIS A 193 14.22 2.41 6.10
C HIS A 193 15.32 1.35 6.26
N GLY A 194 15.85 0.86 5.14
CA GLY A 194 16.87 -0.19 5.13
C GLY A 194 16.35 -1.62 5.27
N ALA A 195 15.04 -1.84 5.42
CA ALA A 195 14.47 -3.18 5.48
C ALA A 195 14.44 -3.84 4.09
N SER A 196 15.09 -4.99 3.95
CA SER A 196 14.99 -5.89 2.79
C SER A 196 14.19 -7.16 3.08
N SER A 197 13.74 -7.29 4.32
CA SER A 197 12.97 -8.37 4.90
C SER A 197 12.52 -7.91 6.30
N ASN A 198 11.99 -8.83 7.09
CA ASN A 198 11.65 -8.59 8.48
C ASN A 198 12.79 -8.05 9.35
N VAL A 199 12.60 -6.83 9.88
CA VAL A 199 13.48 -6.22 10.89
C VAL A 199 12.74 -6.18 12.23
N ARG A 200 12.91 -7.23 13.03
CA ARG A 200 12.23 -7.48 14.32
C ARG A 200 12.09 -6.23 15.21
N LYS A 201 13.18 -5.49 15.39
CA LYS A 201 13.22 -4.31 16.27
C LYS A 201 12.28 -3.20 15.76
N ASP A 202 12.19 -3.03 14.45
CA ASP A 202 11.45 -1.93 13.83
C ASP A 202 9.98 -2.29 13.66
N LEU A 203 9.65 -3.56 13.47
CA LEU A 203 8.27 -4.07 13.53
C LEU A 203 7.62 -3.77 14.90
N ILE A 204 8.38 -3.97 15.99
CA ILE A 204 7.97 -3.62 17.36
C ILE A 204 7.83 -2.10 17.51
N ASN A 205 8.90 -1.33 17.30
CA ASN A 205 8.87 0.10 17.65
C ASN A 205 8.04 0.96 16.68
N GLY A 206 7.71 0.39 15.52
CA GLY A 206 7.18 1.10 14.37
C GLY A 206 8.32 1.71 13.57
N PHE A 207 8.14 1.70 12.27
CA PHE A 207 9.07 2.26 11.30
C PHE A 207 9.08 3.80 11.39
N PRO A 208 10.24 4.43 11.61
CA PRO A 208 10.32 5.84 12.02
C PRO A 208 10.28 6.84 10.86
N GLN A 209 10.34 6.37 9.61
CA GLN A 209 10.37 7.24 8.44
C GLN A 209 9.09 8.09 8.33
N LYS A 210 9.26 9.31 7.80
CA LYS A 210 8.14 10.20 7.47
C LYS A 210 7.29 9.56 6.37
N THR A 211 5.97 9.69 6.49
CA THR A 211 5.03 9.16 5.52
C THR A 211 4.35 10.26 4.72
N ILE A 212 3.68 9.87 3.63
CA ILE A 212 2.78 10.76 2.89
C ILE A 212 1.62 11.25 3.77
N PHE A 213 1.17 10.44 4.73
CA PHE A 213 0.13 10.82 5.69
C PHE A 213 0.56 11.98 6.59
N ASP A 214 1.83 11.97 7.03
CA ASP A 214 2.40 13.08 7.80
C ASP A 214 2.44 14.36 6.94
N SER A 215 2.83 14.24 5.66
CA SER A 215 2.88 15.38 4.73
C SER A 215 1.48 15.94 4.43
N LEU A 216 0.45 15.09 4.34
CA LEU A 216 -0.94 15.53 4.19
C LEU A 216 -1.42 16.29 5.44
N ASP A 217 -1.17 15.75 6.63
CA ASP A 217 -1.55 16.37 7.90
C ASP A 217 -0.87 17.74 8.11
N GLU A 218 0.41 17.86 7.76
CA GLU A 218 1.17 19.12 7.79
C GLU A 218 0.61 20.19 6.84
N ASN A 219 -0.11 19.78 5.79
CA ASN A 219 -0.73 20.68 4.80
C ASN A 219 -2.25 20.83 5.00
N ASP A 220 -2.78 20.49 6.18
CA ASP A 220 -4.22 20.56 6.49
C ASP A 220 -5.10 19.72 5.52
N LEU A 221 -4.53 18.68 4.90
CA LEU A 221 -5.23 17.73 4.03
C LEU A 221 -5.64 16.46 4.79
N THR A 222 -6.63 15.77 4.25
CA THR A 222 -7.25 14.63 4.92
C THR A 222 -6.86 13.30 4.29
N PHE A 223 -6.73 12.28 5.13
CA PHE A 223 -6.60 10.89 4.68
C PHE A 223 -7.52 9.96 5.47
N GLY A 224 -7.75 8.77 4.94
CA GLY A 224 -8.50 7.71 5.61
C GLY A 224 -8.07 6.33 5.13
N ILE A 225 -7.96 5.40 6.08
CA ILE A 225 -7.54 4.02 5.87
C ILE A 225 -8.74 3.13 6.14
N TYR A 226 -9.19 2.41 5.11
CA TYR A 226 -10.34 1.52 5.14
C TYR A 226 -9.85 0.09 5.05
N PHE A 227 -9.90 -0.65 6.15
CA PHE A 227 -9.29 -1.97 6.26
C PHE A 227 -10.34 -3.04 6.59
N GLN A 228 -10.09 -4.28 6.18
CA GLN A 228 -10.96 -5.43 6.46
C GLN A 228 -10.43 -6.38 7.54
N ASN A 229 -9.11 -6.45 7.76
CA ASN A 229 -8.50 -7.26 8.82
C ASN A 229 -7.62 -6.43 9.74
N ILE A 230 -6.42 -6.09 9.28
CA ILE A 230 -5.43 -5.33 10.03
C ILE A 230 -4.80 -4.29 9.09
N PRO A 231 -4.75 -3.00 9.47
CA PRO A 231 -4.15 -1.97 8.64
C PRO A 231 -2.61 -2.06 8.71
N THR A 232 -1.99 -2.55 7.63
CA THR A 232 -0.53 -2.60 7.41
C THR A 232 0.13 -1.23 7.53
N THR A 233 -0.60 -0.17 7.22
CA THR A 233 -0.17 1.21 7.46
C THR A 233 0.21 1.49 8.93
N MET A 234 -0.28 0.72 9.92
CA MET A 234 0.17 0.81 11.31
C MET A 234 1.58 0.27 11.58
N PHE A 235 2.29 -0.30 10.59
CA PHE A 235 3.73 -0.51 10.73
C PHE A 235 4.50 0.80 10.86
N PHE A 236 4.00 1.91 10.32
CA PHE A 236 4.59 3.23 10.52
C PHE A 236 4.34 3.73 11.93
N GLN A 237 5.40 4.15 12.60
CA GLN A 237 5.32 4.66 13.96
C GLN A 237 4.39 5.88 14.04
N SER A 238 4.44 6.78 13.05
CA SER A 238 3.63 8.00 13.04
C SER A 238 2.14 7.72 13.06
N LEU A 239 1.68 6.65 12.40
CA LEU A 239 0.27 6.26 12.34
C LEU A 239 -0.27 5.60 13.61
N ARG A 240 0.59 5.31 14.59
CA ARG A 240 0.19 4.87 15.94
C ARG A 240 -0.05 6.04 16.90
N LYS A 241 0.08 7.29 16.43
CA LYS A 241 -0.21 8.49 17.22
C LYS A 241 -1.70 8.69 17.42
N LEU A 242 -2.05 9.21 18.59
CA LEU A 242 -3.42 9.39 19.03
C LEU A 242 -4.25 10.26 18.07
N LYS A 243 -3.67 11.33 17.48
CA LYS A 243 -4.31 12.20 16.48
C LYS A 243 -4.83 11.46 15.24
N PHE A 244 -4.27 10.31 14.91
CA PHE A 244 -4.62 9.56 13.70
C PHE A 244 -5.58 8.39 13.96
N ILE A 245 -5.94 8.10 15.20
CA ILE A 245 -6.83 6.97 15.55
C ILE A 245 -8.19 7.07 14.87
N THR A 246 -8.71 8.27 14.63
CA THR A 246 -10.00 8.47 13.95
C THR A 246 -9.91 8.37 12.43
N LYS A 247 -8.72 8.11 11.86
CA LYS A 247 -8.50 7.96 10.41
C LYS A 247 -8.60 6.51 9.94
N PHE A 248 -8.73 5.57 10.87
CA PHE A 248 -8.91 4.14 10.61
C PHE A 248 -10.39 3.78 10.65
N HIS A 249 -10.85 3.11 9.61
CA HIS A 249 -12.25 2.80 9.37
C HIS A 249 -12.42 1.34 8.94
N GLU A 250 -13.41 0.65 9.52
CA GLU A 250 -13.86 -0.65 9.01
C GLU A 250 -14.41 -0.47 7.59
N TYR A 251 -13.83 -1.21 6.64
CA TYR A 251 -14.17 -1.09 5.22
C TYR A 251 -15.65 -1.35 4.93
N ASP A 252 -16.20 -2.48 5.39
CA ASP A 252 -17.52 -3.01 5.02
C ASP A 252 -18.67 -2.00 5.22
N LEU A 253 -18.57 -1.15 6.25
CA LEU A 253 -19.59 -0.15 6.57
C LEU A 253 -19.17 1.26 6.15
N MET A 254 -17.95 1.67 6.52
CA MET A 254 -17.59 3.08 6.45
C MET A 254 -17.17 3.50 5.05
N PHE A 255 -16.55 2.62 4.26
CA PHE A 255 -16.10 2.97 2.92
C PHE A 255 -17.30 3.32 2.01
N LYS A 256 -18.26 2.40 1.91
CA LYS A 256 -19.50 2.61 1.15
C LYS A 256 -20.30 3.80 1.68
N TYR A 257 -20.36 3.99 2.99
CA TYR A 257 -21.06 5.13 3.59
C TYR A 257 -20.40 6.46 3.22
N HIS A 258 -19.08 6.59 3.37
CA HIS A 258 -18.35 7.82 3.02
C HIS A 258 -18.40 8.10 1.52
N ALA A 259 -18.21 7.08 0.67
CA ALA A 259 -18.34 7.20 -0.77
C ALA A 259 -19.72 7.71 -1.18
N LYS A 260 -20.80 7.08 -0.69
CA LYS A 260 -22.18 7.47 -0.98
C LYS A 260 -22.53 8.88 -0.51
N LYS A 261 -21.88 9.36 0.56
CA LYS A 261 -22.11 10.70 1.12
C LYS A 261 -21.23 11.78 0.49
N GLY A 262 -20.32 11.43 -0.41
CA GLY A 262 -19.33 12.36 -0.94
C GLY A 262 -18.40 12.89 0.15
N LYS A 263 -17.95 12.00 1.04
CA LYS A 263 -17.12 12.32 2.22
C LYS A 263 -15.80 11.54 2.24
N LEU A 264 -15.39 10.93 1.14
CA LEU A 264 -14.07 10.32 1.10
C LEU A 264 -13.00 11.42 1.19
N PRO A 265 -11.92 11.21 1.98
CA PRO A 265 -10.85 12.19 2.18
C PRO A 265 -10.00 12.36 0.91
N ASN A 266 -8.97 13.22 0.99
CA ASN A 266 -8.08 13.47 -0.15
C ASN A 266 -7.25 12.25 -0.52
N TYR A 267 -6.73 11.52 0.46
CA TYR A 267 -5.97 10.30 0.24
C TYR A 267 -6.64 9.12 0.94
N VAL A 268 -7.05 8.12 0.17
CA VAL A 268 -7.77 6.95 0.66
C VAL A 268 -6.91 5.72 0.43
N VAL A 269 -6.71 4.93 1.48
CA VAL A 269 -6.08 3.61 1.38
C VAL A 269 -7.14 2.56 1.65
N VAL A 270 -7.23 1.57 0.77
CA VAL A 270 -8.09 0.41 0.94
C VAL A 270 -7.21 -0.81 1.17
N GLU A 271 -7.44 -1.52 2.29
CA GLU A 271 -6.69 -2.71 2.68
C GLU A 271 -7.58 -3.95 2.74
N GLN A 272 -7.03 -5.05 2.24
CA GLN A 272 -7.71 -6.32 1.98
C GLN A 272 -7.91 -7.17 3.24
N ARG A 273 -8.53 -8.33 3.03
CA ARG A 273 -8.46 -9.48 3.91
C ARG A 273 -7.27 -10.34 3.52
N TYR A 274 -6.38 -10.53 4.49
CA TYR A 274 -5.15 -11.29 4.33
C TYR A 274 -5.27 -12.73 4.87
N PHE A 275 -6.34 -13.06 5.60
CA PHE A 275 -6.54 -14.38 6.21
C PHE A 275 -7.69 -15.13 5.51
N ASP A 276 -7.40 -16.31 4.93
CA ASP A 276 -8.38 -17.12 4.18
C ASP A 276 -9.33 -17.91 5.11
N VAL A 277 -10.32 -17.21 5.66
CA VAL A 277 -11.34 -17.80 6.55
C VAL A 277 -12.67 -18.07 5.84
N ASN A 278 -13.42 -19.07 6.30
CA ASN A 278 -14.62 -19.61 5.64
C ASN A 278 -15.70 -18.56 5.37
N LEU A 279 -15.96 -17.69 6.34
CA LEU A 279 -17.02 -16.69 6.24
C LEU A 279 -16.58 -15.47 5.42
N PHE A 280 -15.29 -15.15 5.46
CA PHE A 280 -14.70 -13.97 4.85
C PHE A 280 -13.35 -14.33 4.18
N PRO A 281 -13.39 -15.00 3.01
CA PRO A 281 -12.17 -15.49 2.34
C PRO A 281 -11.19 -14.36 2.02
N ALA A 282 -9.89 -14.65 1.99
CA ALA A 282 -8.90 -13.65 1.61
C ALA A 282 -9.17 -13.14 0.17
N ASN A 283 -8.87 -11.86 -0.07
CA ASN A 283 -9.24 -11.16 -1.30
C ASN A 283 -8.11 -10.25 -1.81
N ASP A 284 -6.87 -10.61 -1.49
CA ASP A 284 -5.65 -9.88 -1.81
C ASP A 284 -4.93 -10.39 -3.07
N ASP A 285 -5.34 -11.51 -3.66
CA ASP A 285 -4.71 -12.24 -4.78
C ASP A 285 -3.41 -13.03 -4.44
N HIS A 286 -2.94 -13.03 -3.18
CA HIS A 286 -1.77 -13.81 -2.75
C HIS A 286 -1.99 -15.32 -2.98
N PRO A 287 -1.05 -16.12 -3.49
CA PRO A 287 -1.18 -17.59 -3.48
C PRO A 287 -1.19 -18.17 -2.05
N SER A 288 -2.15 -18.98 -1.62
CA SER A 288 -3.16 -19.74 -2.34
C SER A 288 -4.58 -19.19 -2.18
N HIS A 289 -4.74 -17.88 -2.28
CA HIS A 289 -6.03 -17.20 -2.35
C HIS A 289 -6.56 -17.18 -3.78
N ASP A 290 -7.89 -17.21 -3.91
CA ASP A 290 -8.56 -17.29 -5.20
C ASP A 290 -8.68 -15.90 -5.82
N VAL A 291 -8.03 -15.71 -6.97
CA VAL A 291 -8.06 -14.44 -7.73
C VAL A 291 -9.46 -14.04 -8.19
N ALA A 292 -10.42 -14.97 -8.22
CA ALA A 292 -11.83 -14.62 -8.42
C ALA A 292 -12.39 -13.76 -7.27
N VAL A 293 -11.93 -13.99 -6.03
CA VAL A 293 -12.34 -13.21 -4.85
C VAL A 293 -11.67 -11.84 -4.85
N GLY A 294 -10.39 -11.74 -5.22
CA GLY A 294 -9.72 -10.44 -5.37
C GLY A 294 -10.31 -9.61 -6.51
N GLN A 295 -10.66 -10.22 -7.65
CA GLN A 295 -11.43 -9.54 -8.69
C GLN A 295 -12.80 -9.03 -8.20
N ALA A 296 -13.50 -9.81 -7.37
CA ALA A 296 -14.78 -9.39 -6.81
C ALA A 296 -14.59 -8.18 -5.90
N PHE A 297 -13.50 -8.15 -5.14
CA PHE A 297 -13.15 -7.03 -4.29
C PHE A 297 -12.81 -5.77 -5.10
N VAL A 298 -11.97 -5.88 -6.12
CA VAL A 298 -11.64 -4.77 -7.02
C VAL A 298 -12.89 -4.21 -7.71
N LYS A 299 -13.78 -5.09 -8.17
CA LYS A 299 -15.09 -4.71 -8.73
C LYS A 299 -15.92 -3.93 -7.71
N GLU A 300 -16.01 -4.42 -6.47
CA GLU A 300 -16.76 -3.74 -5.42
C GLU A 300 -16.21 -2.34 -5.12
N VAL A 301 -14.88 -2.22 -4.98
CA VAL A 301 -14.21 -0.92 -4.76
C VAL A 301 -14.51 0.04 -5.92
N TYR A 302 -14.35 -0.42 -7.16
CA TYR A 302 -14.67 0.38 -8.34
C TYR A 302 -16.12 0.85 -8.34
N GLU A 303 -17.08 -0.05 -8.17
CA GLU A 303 -18.51 0.28 -8.25
C GLU A 303 -18.96 1.21 -7.11
N ILE A 304 -18.37 1.08 -5.92
CA ILE A 304 -18.60 2.02 -4.80
C ILE A 304 -18.14 3.43 -5.17
N LEU A 305 -16.96 3.56 -5.76
CA LEU A 305 -16.40 4.86 -6.17
C LEU A 305 -17.16 5.44 -7.37
N ARG A 306 -17.46 4.61 -8.36
CA ARG A 306 -18.21 4.99 -9.58
C ARG A 306 -19.60 5.52 -9.27
N ALA A 307 -20.24 5.01 -8.22
CA ALA A 307 -21.54 5.48 -7.72
C ALA A 307 -21.45 6.70 -6.78
N SER A 308 -20.24 7.16 -6.45
CA SER A 308 -20.04 8.31 -5.57
C SER A 308 -20.37 9.63 -6.28
N PRO A 309 -20.99 10.62 -5.60
CA PRO A 309 -21.09 11.98 -6.13
C PRO A 309 -19.72 12.68 -6.30
N GLN A 310 -18.63 12.10 -5.78
CA GLN A 310 -17.26 12.58 -5.96
C GLN A 310 -16.55 11.94 -7.17
N TRP A 311 -17.19 11.07 -7.95
CA TRP A 311 -16.55 10.29 -9.03
C TRP A 311 -15.72 11.17 -10.00
N ASP A 312 -16.26 12.33 -10.40
CA ASP A 312 -15.57 13.27 -11.30
C ASP A 312 -14.34 13.95 -10.68
N GLU A 313 -14.14 13.82 -9.37
CA GLU A 313 -12.98 14.35 -8.63
C GLU A 313 -12.09 13.22 -8.09
N MET A 314 -12.27 11.99 -8.57
CA MET A 314 -11.60 10.79 -8.07
C MET A 314 -10.63 10.17 -9.08
N ALA A 315 -9.57 9.61 -8.54
CA ALA A 315 -8.74 8.62 -9.21
C ALA A 315 -8.56 7.39 -8.30
N LEU A 316 -8.63 6.20 -8.88
CA LEU A 316 -8.30 4.93 -8.24
C LEU A 316 -7.03 4.39 -8.89
N LEU A 317 -6.00 4.15 -8.09
CA LEU A 317 -4.80 3.42 -8.47
C LEU A 317 -4.85 2.03 -7.86
N ILE A 318 -4.83 1.01 -8.70
CA ILE A 318 -4.71 -0.39 -8.29
C ILE A 318 -3.31 -0.84 -8.69
N THR A 319 -2.53 -1.36 -7.75
CA THR A 319 -1.20 -1.94 -8.02
C THR A 319 -1.01 -3.21 -7.20
N TYR A 320 0.09 -3.93 -7.42
CA TYR A 320 0.55 -5.00 -6.54
C TYR A 320 1.82 -4.54 -5.81
N ASP A 321 2.12 -5.13 -4.66
CA ASP A 321 3.34 -4.86 -3.90
C ASP A 321 4.60 -5.46 -4.55
N GLU A 322 4.55 -6.73 -4.93
CA GLU A 322 5.62 -7.42 -5.64
C GLU A 322 5.09 -8.58 -6.50
N HIS A 323 5.97 -9.31 -7.18
CA HIS A 323 5.62 -10.23 -8.26
C HIS A 323 5.30 -11.67 -7.82
N GLY A 324 5.51 -12.04 -6.57
CA GLY A 324 5.14 -13.33 -5.99
C GLY A 324 5.98 -14.49 -6.50
N GLY A 325 7.15 -14.21 -7.07
CA GLY A 325 7.99 -15.21 -7.76
C GLY A 325 7.48 -15.64 -9.14
N PHE A 326 6.40 -15.04 -9.65
CA PHE A 326 5.90 -15.29 -11.01
C PHE A 326 6.75 -14.58 -12.07
N TYR A 327 6.94 -15.22 -13.21
CA TYR A 327 7.75 -14.73 -14.30
C TYR A 327 7.25 -13.39 -14.84
N ASP A 328 8.19 -12.51 -15.18
CA ASP A 328 7.96 -11.36 -16.04
C ASP A 328 9.14 -11.23 -17.00
N HIS A 329 8.86 -10.94 -18.27
CA HIS A 329 9.87 -10.89 -19.31
C HIS A 329 10.64 -9.56 -19.33
N VAL A 330 10.11 -8.50 -18.72
CA VAL A 330 10.72 -7.16 -18.82
C VAL A 330 11.91 -7.05 -17.87
N PRO A 331 13.10 -6.68 -18.40
CA PRO A 331 14.26 -6.42 -17.56
C PRO A 331 14.00 -5.34 -16.51
N THR A 332 14.29 -5.66 -15.25
CA THR A 332 14.20 -4.68 -14.16
C THR A 332 15.32 -3.62 -14.27
N PRO A 333 15.04 -2.34 -13.94
CA PRO A 333 16.05 -1.28 -13.82
C PRO A 333 17.10 -1.56 -12.73
N VAL A 334 18.37 -1.63 -13.13
CA VAL A 334 19.51 -1.94 -12.24
C VAL A 334 20.54 -0.82 -12.12
N ASP A 335 20.33 0.31 -12.80
CA ASP A 335 21.21 1.47 -12.81
C ASP A 335 20.43 2.78 -12.61
N HIS A 336 21.12 3.81 -12.14
CA HIS A 336 20.56 5.16 -11.92
C HIS A 336 19.36 5.26 -10.96
N VAL A 337 19.01 4.17 -10.28
CA VAL A 337 18.00 4.09 -9.22
C VAL A 337 18.63 4.60 -7.93
N PRO A 338 18.24 5.76 -7.37
CA PRO A 338 18.93 6.37 -6.23
C PRO A 338 18.63 5.63 -4.92
N ASN A 339 19.61 5.37 -4.05
CA ASN A 339 19.28 4.96 -2.69
C ASN A 339 18.39 6.06 -2.02
N PRO A 340 17.22 5.71 -1.45
CA PRO A 340 16.24 6.70 -0.99
C PRO A 340 16.80 7.63 0.11
N ASP A 341 17.47 7.07 1.10
CA ASP A 341 17.83 7.75 2.37
C ASP A 341 19.29 7.54 2.79
N GLY A 342 20.09 6.86 1.97
CA GLY A 342 21.48 6.51 2.24
C GLY A 342 21.66 5.31 3.17
N ILE A 343 20.59 4.62 3.56
CA ILE A 343 20.66 3.45 4.44
C ILE A 343 21.01 2.21 3.61
N ILE A 344 21.96 1.42 4.12
CA ILE A 344 22.32 0.12 3.55
C ILE A 344 21.60 -0.97 4.35
N GLY A 345 21.08 -1.97 3.64
CA GLY A 345 20.38 -3.08 4.26
C GLY A 345 21.26 -3.91 5.20
N PRO A 346 20.65 -4.72 6.08
CA PRO A 346 21.39 -5.55 7.01
C PRO A 346 22.16 -6.68 6.31
N GLU A 347 22.97 -7.39 7.09
CA GLU A 347 23.53 -8.68 6.68
C GLU A 347 22.41 -9.69 6.33
N PRO A 348 22.67 -10.67 5.44
CA PRO A 348 23.92 -10.94 4.76
C PRO A 348 24.10 -10.16 3.44
N TYR A 349 23.07 -9.45 2.97
CA TYR A 349 23.04 -8.93 1.60
C TYR A 349 23.66 -7.54 1.45
N TYR A 350 23.65 -6.71 2.50
CA TYR A 350 24.09 -5.31 2.45
C TYR A 350 23.52 -4.56 1.23
N PHE A 351 22.23 -4.79 0.99
CA PHE A 351 21.55 -4.29 -0.20
C PHE A 351 21.57 -2.76 -0.21
N GLN A 352 21.98 -2.18 -1.34
CA GLN A 352 22.20 -0.75 -1.48
C GLN A 352 20.92 0.02 -1.83
N PHE A 353 19.79 -0.66 -2.05
CA PHE A 353 18.55 -0.02 -2.51
C PHE A 353 18.77 0.82 -3.78
N ASP A 354 19.59 0.30 -4.70
CA ASP A 354 20.08 0.97 -5.91
C ASP A 354 19.57 0.32 -7.21
N ARG A 355 18.50 -0.46 -7.10
CA ARG A 355 17.82 -1.14 -8.20
C ARG A 355 16.37 -1.43 -7.83
N LEU A 356 15.53 -1.66 -8.83
CA LEU A 356 14.12 -2.00 -8.65
C LEU A 356 13.90 -3.52 -8.59
N GLY A 357 12.67 -3.91 -8.26
CA GLY A 357 12.17 -5.27 -8.34
C GLY A 357 11.52 -5.57 -9.70
N VAL A 358 10.81 -6.69 -9.78
CA VAL A 358 10.14 -7.13 -11.00
C VAL A 358 8.90 -6.27 -11.26
N ARG A 359 8.48 -6.19 -12.53
CA ARG A 359 7.30 -5.45 -12.94
C ARG A 359 6.02 -6.07 -12.38
N VAL A 360 5.10 -5.22 -11.95
CA VAL A 360 3.81 -5.60 -11.34
C VAL A 360 2.63 -4.98 -12.11
N PRO A 361 1.42 -5.57 -12.04
CA PRO A 361 0.22 -4.98 -12.62
C PRO A 361 -0.09 -3.64 -11.95
N THR A 362 -0.35 -2.61 -12.76
CA THR A 362 -0.84 -1.32 -12.23
C THR A 362 -1.85 -0.69 -13.19
N LEU A 363 -2.98 -0.24 -12.64
CA LEU A 363 -4.10 0.37 -13.36
C LEU A 363 -4.40 1.75 -12.78
N LEU A 364 -4.70 2.72 -13.66
CA LEU A 364 -5.15 4.05 -13.28
C LEU A 364 -6.56 4.30 -13.81
N ILE A 365 -7.50 4.47 -12.89
CA ILE A 365 -8.92 4.58 -13.16
C ILE A 365 -9.42 5.96 -12.77
N SER A 366 -9.99 6.69 -13.72
CA SER A 366 -10.60 8.01 -13.50
C SER A 366 -11.44 8.39 -14.72
N PRO A 367 -12.53 9.17 -14.57
CA PRO A 367 -13.24 9.69 -15.73
C PRO A 367 -12.39 10.68 -16.57
N TRP A 368 -11.23 11.10 -16.07
CA TRP A 368 -10.29 11.97 -16.80
C TRP A 368 -9.33 11.22 -17.71
N ILE A 369 -9.41 9.89 -17.76
CA ILE A 369 -8.51 9.03 -18.55
C ILE A 369 -9.24 8.51 -19.78
N ASP A 370 -8.62 8.61 -20.96
CA ASP A 370 -9.17 8.06 -22.19
C ASP A 370 -9.21 6.52 -22.15
N LYS A 371 -10.23 5.93 -22.81
CA LYS A 371 -10.36 4.48 -22.91
C LYS A 371 -9.10 3.85 -23.50
N SER A 372 -8.76 2.66 -23.02
CA SER A 372 -7.68 1.84 -23.56
C SER A 372 -6.32 2.55 -23.59
N THR A 373 -6.04 3.41 -22.61
CA THR A 373 -4.74 4.09 -22.52
C THR A 373 -3.67 3.11 -22.05
N VAL A 374 -2.49 3.13 -22.67
CA VAL A 374 -1.29 2.43 -22.17
C VAL A 374 -0.27 3.48 -21.76
N ILE A 375 0.19 3.37 -20.52
CA ILE A 375 1.23 4.23 -19.95
C ILE A 375 2.53 3.43 -19.91
N HIS A 376 3.47 3.82 -20.75
CA HIS A 376 4.80 3.20 -20.85
C HIS A 376 5.78 3.83 -19.83
N GLU A 377 6.98 4.25 -20.27
CA GLU A 377 7.94 4.94 -19.41
C GLU A 377 7.48 6.35 -18.99
N PRO A 378 7.84 6.82 -17.78
CA PRO A 378 7.57 8.19 -17.39
C PRO A 378 8.42 9.19 -18.17
N SER A 379 7.92 10.42 -18.32
CA SER A 379 8.65 11.50 -19.00
C SER A 379 9.69 12.22 -18.14
N GLY A 380 9.87 11.83 -16.88
CA GLY A 380 10.76 12.49 -15.94
C GLY A 380 10.47 12.11 -14.50
N PRO A 381 11.07 12.78 -13.50
CA PRO A 381 11.84 14.03 -13.62
C PRO A 381 13.25 13.90 -14.20
N THR A 382 13.78 12.67 -14.34
CA THR A 382 15.07 12.40 -15.00
C THR A 382 14.87 11.47 -16.21
N PRO A 383 15.82 11.38 -17.15
CA PRO A 383 15.75 10.42 -18.26
C PRO A 383 15.75 8.95 -17.83
N TYR A 384 16.08 8.67 -16.58
CA TYR A 384 16.15 7.32 -16.01
C TYR A 384 15.01 7.01 -15.05
N SER A 385 14.12 7.97 -14.81
CA SER A 385 12.98 7.81 -13.91
C SER A 385 12.11 6.64 -14.37
N GLN A 386 11.54 5.92 -13.41
CA GLN A 386 10.67 4.78 -13.65
C GLN A 386 9.38 4.97 -12.86
N PHE A 387 8.30 4.34 -13.31
CA PHE A 387 7.16 4.14 -12.44
C PHE A 387 7.48 2.98 -11.48
N GLU A 388 7.46 3.27 -10.19
CA GLU A 388 7.53 2.30 -9.08
C GLU A 388 6.72 2.82 -7.88
N HIS A 389 6.62 2.11 -6.76
CA HIS A 389 5.67 2.48 -5.68
C HIS A 389 5.85 3.90 -5.12
N SER A 390 7.05 4.48 -5.17
CA SER A 390 7.29 5.87 -4.75
C SER A 390 6.78 6.91 -5.74
N SER A 391 6.35 6.49 -6.93
CA SER A 391 5.54 7.30 -7.86
C SER A 391 4.24 7.75 -7.22
N ILE A 392 3.73 7.00 -6.23
CA ILE A 392 2.50 7.34 -5.49
C ILE A 392 2.72 8.59 -4.62
N PRO A 393 3.64 8.62 -3.64
CA PRO A 393 3.91 9.83 -2.86
C PRO A 393 4.42 10.98 -3.74
N ALA A 394 5.23 10.70 -4.77
CA ALA A 394 5.67 11.71 -5.73
C ALA A 394 4.50 12.38 -6.46
N THR A 395 3.53 11.57 -6.90
CA THR A 395 2.31 12.07 -7.55
C THR A 395 1.41 12.79 -6.56
N VAL A 396 1.21 12.27 -5.33
CA VAL A 396 0.41 12.95 -4.30
C VAL A 396 0.98 14.34 -4.00
N LYS A 397 2.30 14.46 -3.88
CA LYS A 397 2.97 15.76 -3.68
C LYS A 397 2.60 16.76 -4.76
N LYS A 398 2.67 16.36 -6.04
CA LYS A 398 2.34 17.25 -7.17
C LYS A 398 0.84 17.49 -7.30
N LEU A 399 0.05 16.43 -7.28
CA LEU A 399 -1.40 16.44 -7.45
C LEU A 399 -2.09 17.32 -6.41
N PHE A 400 -1.67 17.22 -5.14
CA PHE A 400 -2.23 18.01 -4.05
C PHE A 400 -1.43 19.25 -3.73
N ASN A 401 -0.40 19.60 -4.53
CA ASN A 401 0.41 20.78 -4.35
C ASN A 401 0.95 20.91 -2.91
N LEU A 402 1.58 19.86 -2.38
CA LEU A 402 2.11 19.85 -1.01
C LEU A 402 3.34 20.75 -0.88
N ASP A 403 3.35 21.59 0.16
CA ASP A 403 4.46 22.50 0.47
C ASP A 403 5.70 21.75 1.02
N SER A 404 5.50 20.55 1.58
CA SER A 404 6.59 19.72 2.12
C SER A 404 7.49 19.20 1.02
N ASP A 405 8.79 19.07 1.26
CA ASP A 405 9.72 18.39 0.33
C ASP A 405 9.28 16.96 0.00
N PHE A 406 9.87 16.37 -1.04
CA PHE A 406 9.78 14.93 -1.29
C PHE A 406 10.23 14.15 -0.04
N LEU A 407 9.66 12.97 0.19
CA LEU A 407 9.95 12.16 1.38
C LEU A 407 11.39 11.68 1.38
N THR A 408 11.91 11.30 0.22
CA THR A 408 13.26 10.75 0.03
C THR A 408 13.81 11.14 -1.35
N LYS A 409 15.00 10.64 -1.70
CA LYS A 409 15.52 10.77 -3.08
C LYS A 409 14.78 9.88 -4.08
N ARG A 410 14.04 8.87 -3.59
CA ARG A 410 13.35 7.90 -4.45
C ARG A 410 12.09 8.52 -5.05
N ASP A 411 11.23 9.16 -4.26
CA ASP A 411 10.05 9.85 -4.80
C ASP A 411 10.40 11.17 -5.51
N GLU A 412 11.52 11.81 -5.17
CA GLU A 412 12.07 12.90 -5.99
C GLU A 412 12.50 12.42 -7.38
N TRP A 413 12.93 11.16 -7.52
CA TRP A 413 13.36 10.56 -8.79
C TRP A 413 12.24 9.84 -9.55
N ALA A 414 11.22 9.34 -8.86
CA ALA A 414 10.18 8.51 -9.44
C ALA A 414 9.35 9.24 -10.51
N GLY A 415 8.85 8.48 -11.48
CA GLY A 415 7.86 8.96 -12.42
C GLY A 415 6.59 9.43 -11.70
N THR A 416 5.89 10.41 -12.25
CA THR A 416 4.60 10.85 -11.71
C THR A 416 3.51 10.82 -12.77
N PHE A 417 2.25 10.63 -12.35
CA PHE A 417 1.13 10.37 -13.25
C PHE A 417 0.00 11.40 -13.15
N GLU A 418 0.20 12.53 -12.45
CA GLU A 418 -0.79 13.61 -12.34
C GLU A 418 -1.11 14.27 -13.69
N SER A 419 -0.17 14.24 -14.64
CA SER A 419 -0.34 14.85 -15.97
C SER A 419 -1.43 14.17 -16.79
N TYR A 420 -1.66 12.88 -16.58
CA TYR A 420 -2.70 12.11 -17.29
C TYR A 420 -4.12 12.58 -16.97
N PHE A 421 -4.35 13.26 -15.85
CA PHE A 421 -5.66 13.83 -15.51
C PHE A 421 -5.95 15.15 -16.22
N ASN A 422 -4.97 15.74 -16.91
CA ASN A 422 -5.10 17.02 -17.62
C ASN A 422 -5.10 16.86 -19.14
N LEU A 423 -5.21 15.63 -19.65
CA LEU A 423 -5.29 15.36 -21.09
C LEU A 423 -6.67 15.70 -21.67
N ARG A 424 -7.67 15.86 -20.80
CA ARG A 424 -9.06 16.18 -21.16
C ARG A 424 -9.51 17.47 -20.51
N ASP A 425 -10.40 18.20 -21.18
CA ASP A 425 -11.06 19.39 -20.63
C ASP A 425 -12.29 19.05 -19.76
N THR A 426 -12.90 17.87 -19.98
CA THR A 426 -14.08 17.40 -19.24
C THR A 426 -13.95 15.92 -18.88
N PRO A 427 -14.53 15.48 -17.74
CA PRO A 427 -14.61 14.06 -17.41
C PRO A 427 -15.45 13.33 -18.46
N ARG A 428 -15.17 12.04 -18.63
CA ARG A 428 -15.96 11.13 -19.46
C ARG A 428 -17.30 10.82 -18.78
N ASP A 429 -18.36 10.84 -19.57
CA ASP A 429 -19.72 10.45 -19.18
C ASP A 429 -20.03 8.97 -19.51
N ASP A 430 -19.10 8.26 -20.14
CA ASP A 430 -19.26 6.89 -20.64
C ASP A 430 -18.51 5.82 -19.83
N CYS A 431 -18.01 6.15 -18.64
CA CYS A 431 -17.36 5.19 -17.75
C CYS A 431 -18.38 4.13 -17.27
N PRO A 432 -18.05 2.83 -17.31
CA PRO A 432 -19.00 1.77 -17.01
C PRO A 432 -19.54 1.89 -15.58
N GLU A 433 -20.85 1.78 -15.38
CA GLU A 433 -21.45 1.85 -14.04
C GLU A 433 -21.17 0.57 -13.22
N THR A 434 -21.02 -0.55 -13.91
CA THR A 434 -20.74 -1.87 -13.34
C THR A 434 -19.69 -2.60 -14.17
N LEU A 435 -18.86 -3.42 -13.54
CA LEU A 435 -17.90 -4.29 -14.23
C LEU A 435 -18.51 -5.67 -14.50
N PRO A 436 -17.91 -6.49 -15.39
CA PRO A 436 -18.38 -7.85 -15.66
C PRO A 436 -18.53 -8.72 -14.41
N GLU A 437 -19.48 -9.64 -14.45
CA GLU A 437 -19.68 -10.62 -13.37
C GLU A 437 -18.61 -11.71 -13.40
N ILE A 438 -18.12 -12.08 -12.21
CA ILE A 438 -17.12 -13.14 -12.04
C ILE A 438 -17.87 -14.47 -11.92
N GLN A 439 -17.80 -15.27 -12.97
CA GLN A 439 -18.71 -16.41 -13.13
C GLN A 439 -18.32 -17.64 -12.31
N VAL A 440 -17.03 -17.82 -12.01
CA VAL A 440 -16.53 -19.07 -11.41
C VAL A 440 -15.38 -18.77 -10.45
N SER A 441 -15.45 -19.38 -9.27
CA SER A 441 -14.31 -19.51 -8.36
C SER A 441 -13.23 -20.38 -9.03
N LEU A 442 -11.97 -19.94 -9.01
CA LEU A 442 -10.90 -20.72 -9.64
C LEU A 442 -10.35 -21.80 -8.70
N ARG A 443 -10.58 -21.68 -7.38
CA ARG A 443 -10.12 -22.66 -6.38
C ARG A 443 -10.94 -23.97 -6.42
N PRO A 444 -10.30 -25.14 -6.26
CA PRO A 444 -10.99 -26.43 -6.28
C PRO A 444 -11.70 -26.80 -4.97
N ARG A 445 -11.39 -26.11 -3.87
CA ARG A 445 -11.87 -26.37 -2.50
C ARG A 445 -12.11 -25.04 -1.79
N GLY A 446 -12.92 -24.98 -0.74
CA GLY A 446 -13.15 -23.74 0.04
C GLY A 446 -11.96 -23.29 0.90
N PRO A 447 -12.10 -22.17 1.64
CA PRO A 447 -11.07 -21.59 2.53
C PRO A 447 -10.39 -22.58 3.45
N ASN A 448 -9.11 -22.33 3.78
CA ASN A 448 -8.32 -23.21 4.64
C ASN A 448 -7.84 -22.50 5.92
N GLU A 449 -8.72 -22.48 6.93
CA GLU A 449 -8.43 -21.88 8.23
C GLU A 449 -7.35 -22.61 9.04
N GLU A 450 -7.07 -23.88 8.72
CA GLU A 450 -6.12 -24.73 9.43
C GLU A 450 -4.69 -24.64 8.86
N GLN A 451 -4.50 -23.84 7.81
CA GLN A 451 -3.18 -23.65 7.20
C GLN A 451 -2.24 -22.89 8.14
N SER A 452 -0.94 -23.17 8.01
CA SER A 452 0.10 -22.32 8.61
C SER A 452 0.15 -20.96 7.91
N LEU A 453 0.56 -19.94 8.65
CA LEU A 453 0.66 -18.58 8.13
C LEU A 453 1.74 -18.43 7.05
N THR A 454 1.49 -17.56 6.08
CA THR A 454 2.51 -17.04 5.15
C THR A 454 3.53 -16.16 5.89
N GLU A 455 4.66 -15.82 5.26
CA GLU A 455 5.63 -14.89 5.86
C GLU A 455 4.94 -13.57 6.22
N PHE A 456 4.19 -12.98 5.28
CA PHE A 456 3.49 -11.72 5.50
C PHE A 456 2.41 -11.82 6.59
N GLN A 457 1.63 -12.89 6.65
CA GLN A 457 0.66 -13.10 7.74
C GLN A 457 1.35 -13.17 9.11
N ILE A 458 2.55 -13.74 9.21
CA ILE A 458 3.34 -13.72 10.46
C ILE A 458 3.71 -12.29 10.84
N GLU A 459 4.10 -11.45 9.88
CA GLU A 459 4.41 -10.03 10.12
C GLU A 459 3.20 -9.27 10.64
N LEU A 460 2.02 -9.53 10.08
CA LEU A 460 0.75 -8.98 10.55
C LEU A 460 0.46 -9.37 12.00
N ILE A 461 0.76 -10.62 12.39
CA ILE A 461 0.61 -11.05 13.79
C ILE A 461 1.65 -10.42 14.70
N GLN A 462 2.88 -10.19 14.22
CA GLN A 462 3.87 -9.44 14.98
C GLN A 462 3.43 -7.98 15.20
N LEU A 463 2.82 -7.32 14.20
CA LEU A 463 2.19 -6.01 14.35
C LEU A 463 1.05 -6.05 15.37
N ALA A 464 0.12 -6.99 15.23
CA ALA A 464 -1.00 -7.16 16.16
C ALA A 464 -0.50 -7.33 17.60
N SER A 465 0.57 -8.11 17.79
CA SER A 465 1.17 -8.32 19.12
C SER A 465 1.74 -7.06 19.73
N GLN A 466 2.30 -6.18 18.91
CA GLN A 466 2.77 -4.88 19.35
C GLN A 466 1.59 -4.00 19.76
N LEU A 467 0.57 -3.94 18.91
CA LEU A 467 -0.60 -3.11 19.14
C LEU A 467 -1.39 -3.56 20.36
N ASN A 468 -1.38 -4.84 20.70
CA ASN A 468 -2.03 -5.39 21.90
C ASN A 468 -1.14 -5.37 23.17
N GLY A 469 0.14 -5.02 23.07
CA GLY A 469 1.08 -5.01 24.21
C GLY A 469 1.75 -6.37 24.52
N ASP A 470 1.38 -7.43 23.79
CA ASP A 470 1.88 -8.80 23.98
C ASP A 470 3.33 -9.01 23.52
N HIS A 471 3.91 -8.06 22.78
CA HIS A 471 5.32 -8.09 22.36
C HIS A 471 6.33 -8.24 23.52
N THR A 472 5.91 -7.97 24.76
CA THR A 472 6.72 -8.13 25.98
C THR A 472 6.71 -9.56 26.54
N LEU A 473 5.86 -10.46 26.01
CA LEU A 473 5.73 -11.84 26.48
C LEU A 473 6.83 -12.75 25.91
N ASN A 474 7.16 -13.82 26.64
CA ASN A 474 8.24 -14.78 26.31
C ASN A 474 8.01 -15.58 25.01
N THR A 475 6.87 -15.43 24.34
CA THR A 475 6.54 -16.08 23.06
C THR A 475 7.09 -15.32 21.84
N TYR A 476 7.62 -14.11 22.02
CA TYR A 476 8.23 -13.32 20.95
C TYR A 476 9.70 -13.73 20.70
N PRO A 477 10.15 -13.99 19.46
CA PRO A 477 9.57 -13.59 18.16
C PRO A 477 8.70 -14.66 17.49
N GLU A 478 8.47 -15.81 18.12
CA GLU A 478 7.80 -16.96 17.51
C GLU A 478 6.25 -16.83 17.52
N ILE A 479 5.72 -15.65 17.84
CA ILE A 479 4.28 -15.39 17.77
C ILE A 479 3.80 -15.51 16.32
N GLY A 480 2.65 -16.14 16.10
CA GLY A 480 2.14 -16.45 14.76
C GLY A 480 2.69 -17.76 14.17
N LYS A 481 3.92 -18.17 14.49
CA LYS A 481 4.56 -19.35 13.89
C LYS A 481 3.78 -20.67 14.06
N TYR A 482 3.06 -20.78 15.17
CA TYR A 482 2.27 -21.96 15.51
C TYR A 482 0.76 -21.69 15.46
N MET A 483 0.34 -20.53 14.95
CA MET A 483 -1.06 -20.21 14.76
C MET A 483 -1.55 -20.78 13.44
N THR A 484 -2.82 -21.21 13.41
CA THR A 484 -3.53 -21.41 12.15
C THR A 484 -4.02 -20.07 11.59
N VAL A 485 -4.37 -20.04 10.30
CA VAL A 485 -5.00 -18.86 9.66
C VAL A 485 -6.23 -18.37 10.43
N GLY A 486 -7.07 -19.29 10.93
CA GLY A 486 -8.25 -18.95 11.71
C GLY A 486 -7.92 -18.31 13.07
N GLU A 487 -6.93 -18.85 13.79
CA GLU A 487 -6.47 -18.29 15.07
C GLU A 487 -5.83 -16.90 14.88
N ALA A 488 -5.02 -16.75 13.83
CA ALA A 488 -4.35 -15.51 13.50
C ALA A 488 -5.34 -14.39 13.12
N HIS A 489 -6.38 -14.73 12.33
CA HIS A 489 -7.46 -13.81 12.01
C HIS A 489 -8.14 -13.24 13.27
N GLN A 490 -8.50 -14.11 14.21
CA GLN A 490 -9.15 -13.70 15.46
C GLN A 490 -8.20 -12.84 16.31
N TYR A 491 -6.93 -13.24 16.43
CA TYR A 491 -5.94 -12.48 17.19
C TYR A 491 -5.73 -11.06 16.63
N ALA A 492 -5.57 -10.93 15.31
CA ALA A 492 -5.41 -9.63 14.66
C ALA A 492 -6.64 -8.73 14.84
N HIS A 493 -7.85 -9.30 14.70
CA HIS A 493 -9.09 -8.57 14.89
C HIS A 493 -9.24 -8.02 16.32
N ASP A 494 -8.98 -8.85 17.33
CA ASP A 494 -9.06 -8.47 18.74
C ASP A 494 -8.04 -7.39 19.09
N ALA A 495 -6.79 -7.53 18.60
CA ALA A 495 -5.72 -6.57 18.83
C ALA A 495 -6.07 -5.18 18.28
N ILE A 496 -6.55 -5.11 17.03
CA ILE A 496 -6.92 -3.84 16.39
C ILE A 496 -8.12 -3.20 17.07
N THR A 497 -9.15 -3.99 17.42
CA THR A 497 -10.33 -3.49 18.12
C THR A 497 -9.93 -2.82 19.43
N ARG A 498 -9.12 -3.50 20.26
CA ARG A 498 -8.66 -2.96 21.55
C ARG A 498 -7.82 -1.70 21.37
N PHE A 499 -6.87 -1.71 20.43
CA PHE A 499 -6.00 -0.58 20.15
C PHE A 499 -6.81 0.67 19.75
N LEU A 500 -7.76 0.52 18.83
CA LEU A 500 -8.62 1.63 18.38
C LEU A 500 -9.58 2.12 19.47
N GLU A 501 -10.14 1.23 20.27
CA GLU A 501 -11.01 1.59 21.40
C GLU A 501 -10.25 2.37 22.48
N ALA A 502 -9.05 1.89 22.86
CA ALA A 502 -8.18 2.56 23.81
C ALA A 502 -7.77 3.95 23.33
N GLY A 503 -7.37 4.07 22.05
CA GLY A 503 -7.06 5.36 21.44
C GLY A 503 -8.26 6.31 21.44
N LYS A 504 -9.45 5.84 21.04
CA LYS A 504 -10.68 6.67 21.09
C LYS A 504 -11.04 7.09 22.52
N ALA A 505 -10.84 6.23 23.51
CA ALA A 505 -11.08 6.56 24.91
C ALA A 505 -10.09 7.62 25.43
N ALA A 506 -8.80 7.48 25.10
CA ALA A 506 -7.77 8.45 25.47
C ALA A 506 -8.00 9.83 24.84
N LEU A 507 -8.41 9.89 23.56
CA LEU A 507 -8.82 11.13 22.90
C LEU A 507 -9.98 11.81 23.65
N ARG A 508 -11.03 11.05 24.00
CA ARG A 508 -12.19 11.58 24.76
C ARG A 508 -11.79 12.07 26.16
N ALA A 509 -10.74 11.51 26.74
CA ALA A 509 -10.20 11.92 28.04
C ALA A 509 -9.27 13.16 27.96
N GLY A 510 -9.03 13.71 26.76
CA GLY A 510 -8.16 14.88 26.57
C GLY A 510 -6.66 14.56 26.64
N ALA A 511 -6.27 13.32 26.34
CA ALA A 511 -4.86 12.96 26.23
C ALA A 511 -4.18 13.74 25.09
N ASN A 512 -2.85 13.90 25.19
CA ASN A 512 -2.06 14.59 24.17
C ASN A 512 -2.17 13.86 22.83
N GLU A 513 -2.70 14.53 21.81
CA GLU A 513 -2.92 13.96 20.48
C GLU A 513 -1.63 13.51 19.77
N SER A 514 -0.47 14.04 20.18
CA SER A 514 0.84 13.62 19.66
C SER A 514 1.42 12.38 20.35
N ALA A 515 0.80 11.90 21.43
CA ALA A 515 1.25 10.70 22.13
C ALA A 515 0.98 9.44 21.29
N PHE A 516 1.85 8.44 21.44
CA PHE A 516 1.60 7.11 20.89
C PHE A 516 0.55 6.39 21.72
N VAL A 517 -0.31 5.62 21.04
CA VAL A 517 -1.19 4.67 21.73
C VAL A 517 -0.35 3.46 22.13
N THR A 518 -0.39 3.13 23.41
CA THR A 518 0.28 1.97 24.01
C THR A 518 -0.72 1.22 24.86
N MET A 519 -0.74 -0.11 24.73
CA MET A 519 -1.61 -1.00 25.50
C MET A 519 -0.96 -1.50 26.78
#